data_AF-A0AAV7YCZ1-F1
#
_entry.id   AF-A0AAV7YCZ1-F1
#
_cell.length_a   1.000
_cell.length_b   1.000
_cell.length_c   1.000
_cell.angle_alpha   90.00
_cell.angle_beta   90.00
_cell.angle_gamma   90.00
#
_symmetry.space_group_name_H-M   'P 1'
#
loop_
_entity.id
_entity.type
_entity.pdbx_description
1 polymer ?
#
loop_
_entity_poly.entity_id
_entity_poly.type
_entity_poly.pdbx_seq_one_letter_code
_entity_poly.pdbx_strand_id
1 'polypeptide(L)'
;MTVNQSQVNNSEHTKFISTSDSQLKPNTASGHLKYMQNENKADFNNSVNKTETQELNEEEKNTQIEKDQKEKEEKMKNNQKENFKDRENEEKENKKQTEKNEEENGSENKNKEKEKQKQKQKQKQKEDEKEEEEEKVFSNNIISKEEDLKKKAQDFREQISKESIGRRYQKHVNEGPLDEKWKSHKKHFFILSQAGKLIYSRYGSDIKLTSLLCVPQALVSFVSDLGDKIKSIRACDHLFAFKIQGPIILVCVSQTGESAKQLRRQLKFLYKQIIFFLSTKGIEFLKDRPSLDLRVLLGGTTKFFDSLIYRMSSPEFVLDSIKFLKMNSQTREKVASAFKLTKTKFLKFALLTSDCGMIQLTQTKRNPISINDLFLIQNFVADHSFKPNEIWTPLCLPDYKSNQLLHAYLNYIDEEKKICLLFISLDPTGFMELKKKSGKFCKILKKMGALTEIQEAVKESQTFNCKKLKIKKLRHFIYKRRNTDQIISIKPTLPYSLDKYKKNLNILYKISKSRLLLNPNNQRYCSSTDTEKIFSYLTEDFEIHSVFHPLITKNQAINAENAILNWVKKNEECFFNNTIQFW
;
A
#
# COMPACT_ATOMS: atom_id res chain seq x y z
N MET A 1 -5.26 -32.33 60.68
CA MET A 1 -5.71 -33.55 60.00
C MET A 1 -7.03 -33.26 59.30
N THR A 2 -7.20 -33.81 58.08
CA THR A 2 -8.41 -33.86 57.24
C THR A 2 -9.01 -32.56 56.70
N VAL A 3 -8.70 -32.27 55.43
CA VAL A 3 -9.54 -31.49 54.52
C VAL A 3 -9.88 -32.39 53.32
N ASN A 4 -11.18 -32.48 53.04
CA ASN A 4 -11.80 -33.34 52.04
C ASN A 4 -11.43 -32.94 50.60
N GLN A 5 -11.23 -33.97 49.78
CA GLN A 5 -11.12 -33.91 48.32
C GLN A 5 -12.52 -33.81 47.69
N SER A 6 -12.66 -32.96 46.69
CA SER A 6 -13.67 -33.13 45.63
C SER A 6 -13.08 -32.65 44.30
N GLN A 7 -12.79 -33.62 43.43
CA GLN A 7 -12.44 -33.43 42.02
C GLN A 7 -13.68 -32.96 41.23
N VAL A 8 -13.51 -31.98 40.35
CA VAL A 8 -14.41 -31.78 39.21
C VAL A 8 -13.55 -31.66 37.95
N ASN A 9 -13.61 -32.72 37.14
CA ASN A 9 -13.14 -32.76 35.76
C ASN A 9 -14.05 -31.88 34.89
N ASN A 10 -13.47 -31.06 34.01
CA ASN A 10 -14.16 -30.59 32.81
C ASN A 10 -13.23 -30.68 31.60
N SER A 11 -13.52 -31.67 30.76
CA SER A 11 -12.88 -31.92 29.46
C SER A 11 -13.67 -31.21 28.36
N GLU A 12 -13.12 -30.14 27.78
CA GLU A 12 -13.67 -29.54 26.57
C GLU A 12 -13.15 -30.26 25.32
N HIS A 13 -14.06 -30.94 24.62
CA HIS A 13 -13.81 -31.58 23.33
C HIS A 13 -13.53 -30.53 22.23
N THR A 14 -12.28 -30.43 21.80
CA THR A 14 -11.88 -29.65 20.62
C THR A 14 -12.03 -30.50 19.36
N LYS A 15 -12.91 -30.09 18.43
CA LYS A 15 -13.09 -30.73 17.12
C LYS A 15 -11.93 -30.39 16.19
N PHE A 16 -11.32 -31.40 15.58
CA PHE A 16 -10.26 -31.28 14.59
C PHE A 16 -10.72 -31.89 13.27
N ILE A 17 -10.32 -31.32 12.14
CA ILE A 17 -10.42 -31.99 10.83
C ILE A 17 -9.11 -32.74 10.63
N SER A 18 -9.17 -34.07 10.67
CA SER A 18 -8.11 -34.96 10.18
C SER A 18 -8.62 -35.62 8.90
N THR A 19 -7.98 -35.34 7.76
CA THR A 19 -8.16 -36.16 6.57
C THR A 19 -7.08 -37.24 6.60
N SER A 20 -7.50 -38.48 6.88
CA SER A 20 -6.66 -39.67 6.78
C SER A 20 -7.46 -40.71 6.01
N ASP A 21 -7.07 -40.97 4.76
CA ASP A 21 -7.39 -42.22 4.09
C ASP A 21 -6.17 -42.70 3.31
N SER A 22 -5.74 -43.91 3.68
CA SER A 22 -4.66 -44.64 3.07
C SER A 22 -5.21 -45.67 2.11
N GLN A 23 -4.81 -45.59 0.83
CA GLN A 23 -4.31 -46.68 -0.02
C GLN A 23 -4.48 -46.25 -1.50
N LEU A 24 -3.36 -46.07 -2.21
CA LEU A 24 -3.13 -46.45 -3.62
C LEU A 24 -1.76 -45.94 -4.10
N LYS A 25 -1.02 -46.82 -4.79
CA LYS A 25 0.36 -46.67 -5.28
C LYS A 25 0.43 -45.81 -6.58
N PRO A 26 1.64 -45.41 -7.04
CA PRO A 26 1.94 -44.03 -7.45
C PRO A 26 1.61 -43.76 -8.91
N ASN A 27 1.20 -42.53 -9.24
CA ASN A 27 1.61 -41.89 -10.51
C ASN A 27 1.35 -40.38 -10.56
N THR A 28 2.45 -39.64 -10.73
CA THR A 28 2.63 -38.26 -11.23
C THR A 28 1.81 -37.10 -10.62
N ALA A 29 2.48 -35.95 -10.47
CA ALA A 29 1.99 -34.70 -9.86
C ALA A 29 0.72 -34.08 -10.48
N SER A 30 0.16 -34.69 -11.54
CA SER A 30 -1.11 -34.31 -12.17
C SER A 30 -2.34 -34.86 -11.41
N GLY A 31 -2.23 -36.02 -10.77
CA GLY A 31 -3.35 -36.67 -10.05
C GLY A 31 -3.80 -35.92 -8.79
N HIS A 32 -2.85 -35.27 -8.10
CA HIS A 32 -3.10 -34.57 -6.84
C HIS A 32 -3.98 -33.31 -6.99
N LEU A 33 -3.97 -32.64 -8.15
CA LEU A 33 -4.86 -31.51 -8.41
C LEU A 33 -6.31 -31.94 -8.67
N LYS A 34 -6.52 -33.12 -9.28
CA LYS A 34 -7.88 -33.62 -9.58
C LYS A 34 -8.64 -34.05 -8.32
N TYR A 35 -7.97 -34.70 -7.38
CA TYR A 35 -8.61 -35.14 -6.12
C TYR A 35 -9.05 -33.94 -5.26
N MET A 36 -8.21 -32.92 -5.16
CA MET A 36 -8.52 -31.65 -4.47
C MET A 36 -9.63 -30.82 -5.15
N GLN A 37 -9.90 -31.02 -6.45
CA GLN A 37 -10.91 -30.25 -7.18
C GLN A 37 -12.33 -30.80 -7.02
N ASN A 38 -12.49 -32.10 -6.75
CA ASN A 38 -13.81 -32.73 -6.64
C ASN A 38 -14.49 -32.45 -5.29
N GLU A 39 -13.76 -32.44 -4.17
CA GLU A 39 -14.30 -31.99 -2.87
C GLU A 39 -14.65 -30.49 -2.88
N ASN A 40 -13.87 -29.68 -3.61
CA ASN A 40 -14.10 -28.23 -3.71
C ASN A 40 -15.38 -27.86 -4.48
N LYS A 41 -16.00 -28.73 -5.28
CA LYS A 41 -17.24 -28.38 -6.01
C LYS A 41 -18.48 -28.36 -5.10
N ALA A 42 -18.56 -29.26 -4.13
CA ALA A 42 -19.71 -29.37 -3.23
C ALA A 42 -19.71 -28.24 -2.17
N ASP A 43 -18.55 -27.92 -1.61
CA ASP A 43 -18.42 -26.84 -0.62
C ASP A 43 -18.50 -25.43 -1.22
N PHE A 44 -18.14 -25.26 -2.50
CA PHE A 44 -18.14 -23.95 -3.18
C PHE A 44 -19.57 -23.44 -3.45
N ASN A 45 -20.51 -24.31 -3.80
CA ASN A 45 -21.89 -23.90 -4.07
C ASN A 45 -22.61 -23.37 -2.82
N ASN A 46 -22.32 -23.93 -1.63
CA ASN A 46 -22.86 -23.43 -0.37
C ASN A 46 -22.15 -22.13 0.12
N SER A 47 -20.92 -21.90 -0.32
CA SER A 47 -20.14 -20.70 -0.02
C SER A 47 -20.59 -19.48 -0.82
N VAL A 48 -20.98 -19.64 -2.09
CA VAL A 48 -21.42 -18.52 -2.95
C VAL A 48 -22.65 -17.83 -2.38
N ASN A 49 -23.66 -18.59 -1.96
CA ASN A 49 -24.93 -18.04 -1.45
C ASN A 49 -24.78 -17.25 -0.13
N LYS A 50 -23.83 -17.64 0.74
CA LYS A 50 -23.56 -16.91 2.01
C LYS A 50 -22.70 -15.67 1.82
N THR A 51 -21.90 -15.61 0.76
CA THR A 51 -21.02 -14.45 0.50
C THR A 51 -21.80 -13.32 -0.18
N GLU A 52 -22.76 -13.65 -1.05
CA GLU A 52 -23.63 -12.68 -1.74
C GLU A 52 -24.55 -11.91 -0.77
N THR A 53 -25.05 -12.57 0.28
CA THR A 53 -25.88 -11.93 1.32
C THR A 53 -25.09 -11.00 2.24
N GLN A 54 -23.77 -11.18 2.36
CA GLN A 54 -22.89 -10.26 3.10
C GLN A 54 -22.43 -9.08 2.22
N GLU A 55 -22.26 -9.29 0.91
CA GLU A 55 -21.89 -8.24 -0.05
C GLU A 55 -22.99 -7.17 -0.20
N LEU A 56 -24.27 -7.56 -0.21
CA LEU A 56 -25.41 -6.63 -0.29
C LEU A 56 -25.50 -5.69 0.93
N ASN A 57 -25.28 -6.22 2.14
CA ASN A 57 -25.39 -5.46 3.39
C ASN A 57 -24.24 -4.44 3.59
N GLU A 58 -23.06 -4.67 3.01
CA GLU A 58 -21.94 -3.72 3.08
C GLU A 58 -22.07 -2.58 2.05
N GLU A 59 -22.64 -2.85 0.86
CA GLU A 59 -22.89 -1.81 -0.15
C GLU A 59 -23.99 -0.82 0.26
N GLU A 60 -25.06 -1.29 0.92
CA GLU A 60 -26.11 -0.42 1.47
C GLU A 60 -25.57 0.53 2.55
N LYS A 61 -24.72 0.03 3.46
CA LYS A 61 -24.09 0.86 4.51
C LYS A 61 -23.16 1.93 3.93
N ASN A 62 -22.38 1.61 2.90
CA ASN A 62 -21.46 2.58 2.29
C ASN A 62 -22.21 3.68 1.52
N THR A 63 -23.35 3.35 0.91
CA THR A 63 -24.17 4.31 0.17
C THR A 63 -24.84 5.32 1.11
N GLN A 64 -25.24 4.89 2.31
CA GLN A 64 -25.80 5.80 3.33
C GLN A 64 -24.73 6.75 3.90
N ILE A 65 -23.51 6.26 4.13
CA ILE A 65 -22.40 7.09 4.65
C ILE A 65 -22.01 8.19 3.65
N GLU A 66 -22.05 7.93 2.34
CA GLU A 66 -21.77 8.96 1.32
C GLU A 66 -22.86 10.04 1.24
N LYS A 67 -24.13 9.70 1.49
CA LYS A 67 -25.23 10.67 1.54
C LYS A 67 -25.08 11.61 2.75
N ASP A 68 -24.79 11.05 3.92
CA ASP A 68 -24.62 11.83 5.16
C ASP A 68 -23.40 12.76 5.10
N GLN A 69 -22.36 12.40 4.35
CA GLN A 69 -21.17 13.25 4.14
C GLN A 69 -21.47 14.42 3.20
N LYS A 70 -22.26 14.22 2.14
CA LYS A 70 -22.66 15.30 1.21
C LYS A 70 -23.54 16.34 1.88
N GLU A 71 -24.50 15.93 2.72
CA GLU A 71 -25.34 16.86 3.49
C GLU A 71 -24.54 17.71 4.48
N LYS A 72 -23.49 17.14 5.09
CA LYS A 72 -22.60 17.88 6.00
C LYS A 72 -21.75 18.91 5.25
N GLU A 73 -21.30 18.60 4.03
CA GLU A 73 -20.54 19.55 3.21
C GLU A 73 -21.40 20.72 2.71
N GLU A 74 -22.67 20.49 2.37
CA GLU A 74 -23.60 21.57 1.98
C GLU A 74 -23.93 22.50 3.15
N LYS A 75 -24.19 21.95 4.34
CA LYS A 75 -24.41 22.76 5.56
C LYS A 75 -23.19 23.61 5.90
N MET A 76 -21.98 23.10 5.71
CA MET A 76 -20.75 23.85 5.97
C MET A 76 -20.53 24.99 4.97
N LYS A 77 -20.93 24.81 3.70
CA LYS A 77 -20.85 25.86 2.67
C LYS A 77 -21.89 26.98 2.87
N ASN A 78 -23.07 26.66 3.38
CA ASN A 78 -24.08 27.68 3.67
C ASN A 78 -23.68 28.56 4.87
N ASN A 79 -23.15 27.98 5.95
CA ASN A 79 -22.65 28.75 7.09
C ASN A 79 -21.45 29.66 6.74
N GLN A 80 -20.63 29.29 5.76
CA GLN A 80 -19.53 30.14 5.28
C GLN A 80 -20.03 31.34 4.45
N LYS A 81 -21.18 31.22 3.78
CA LYS A 81 -21.79 32.32 3.02
C LYS A 81 -22.52 33.33 3.91
N GLU A 82 -23.11 32.89 5.01
CA GLU A 82 -23.74 33.79 5.99
C GLU A 82 -22.68 34.63 6.72
N ASN A 83 -21.60 34.00 7.20
CA ASN A 83 -20.49 34.71 7.86
C ASN A 83 -19.76 35.74 6.97
N PHE A 84 -19.86 35.62 5.65
CA PHE A 84 -19.27 36.59 4.71
C PHE A 84 -20.16 37.82 4.55
N LYS A 85 -21.48 37.68 4.64
CA LYS A 85 -22.43 38.80 4.56
C LYS A 85 -22.46 39.63 5.84
N ASP A 86 -22.25 39.00 7.00
CA ASP A 86 -22.21 39.72 8.27
C ASP A 86 -20.96 40.62 8.38
N ARG A 87 -19.81 40.15 7.86
CA ARG A 87 -18.57 40.94 7.80
C ARG A 87 -18.64 42.14 6.85
N GLU A 88 -19.34 42.02 5.73
CA GLU A 88 -19.55 43.15 4.80
C GLU A 88 -20.48 44.22 5.39
N ASN A 89 -21.36 43.86 6.33
CA ASN A 89 -22.23 44.82 7.01
C ASN A 89 -21.50 45.54 8.15
N GLU A 90 -20.65 44.85 8.92
CA GLU A 90 -19.81 45.47 9.96
C GLU A 90 -18.80 46.48 9.37
N GLU A 91 -18.24 46.21 8.18
CA GLU A 91 -17.33 47.16 7.51
C GLU A 91 -18.04 48.42 6.98
N LYS A 92 -19.34 48.32 6.64
CA LYS A 92 -20.16 49.46 6.19
C LYS A 92 -20.64 50.33 7.34
N GLU A 93 -20.88 49.76 8.53
CA GLU A 93 -21.22 50.53 9.72
C GLU A 93 -20.00 51.27 10.29
N ASN A 94 -18.82 50.65 10.30
CA ASN A 94 -17.59 51.30 10.76
C ASN A 94 -17.18 52.49 9.89
N LYS A 95 -17.40 52.44 8.56
CA LYS A 95 -17.13 53.58 7.67
C LYS A 95 -18.05 54.77 7.92
N LYS A 96 -19.33 54.54 8.28
CA LYS A 96 -20.30 55.60 8.60
C LYS A 96 -20.07 56.26 9.96
N GLN A 97 -19.39 55.58 10.89
CA GLN A 97 -19.03 56.14 12.20
C GLN A 97 -17.76 57.02 12.14
N THR A 98 -16.84 56.74 11.22
CA THR A 98 -15.67 57.61 10.99
C THR A 98 -16.02 58.93 10.29
N GLU A 99 -17.05 58.97 9.44
CA GLU A 99 -17.44 60.19 8.70
C GLU A 99 -18.28 61.17 9.53
N LYS A 100 -18.75 60.80 10.72
CA LYS A 100 -19.56 61.67 11.60
C LYS A 100 -18.77 62.38 12.71
N ASN A 101 -17.47 62.09 12.88
CA ASN A 101 -16.65 62.65 13.96
C ASN A 101 -15.72 63.79 13.50
N GLU A 102 -15.78 64.25 12.25
CA GLU A 102 -14.92 65.33 11.73
C GLU A 102 -15.63 66.68 11.51
N GLU A 103 -16.93 66.78 11.77
CA GLU A 103 -17.67 68.05 11.76
C GLU A 103 -18.16 68.41 13.16
N GLU A 104 -17.25 68.87 14.03
CA GLU A 104 -17.51 69.94 15.01
C GLU A 104 -16.23 70.27 15.80
N ASN A 105 -15.92 71.58 15.86
CA ASN A 105 -14.88 72.27 16.64
C ASN A 105 -13.51 72.55 16.00
N GLY A 106 -13.41 73.75 15.39
CA GLY A 106 -12.76 74.87 16.10
C GLY A 106 -11.22 74.99 16.03
N SER A 107 -10.77 75.79 15.05
CA SER A 107 -9.54 76.61 14.98
C SER A 107 -8.63 76.73 16.23
N GLU A 108 -7.37 76.29 16.13
CA GLU A 108 -6.15 77.13 16.09
C GLU A 108 -4.85 76.28 16.11
N ASN A 109 -4.42 75.81 14.93
CA ASN A 109 -2.99 75.57 14.59
C ASN A 109 -2.85 75.10 13.12
N LYS A 110 -3.38 75.88 12.17
CA LYS A 110 -3.66 75.38 10.80
C LYS A 110 -2.50 75.37 9.79
N ASN A 111 -1.26 75.73 10.14
CA ASN A 111 -0.17 75.79 9.14
C ASN A 111 1.13 75.01 9.45
N LYS A 112 1.22 74.22 10.54
CA LYS A 112 2.36 73.29 10.76
C LYS A 112 1.98 71.80 10.79
N GLU A 113 0.70 71.46 10.88
CA GLU A 113 0.21 70.07 10.78
C GLU A 113 -0.18 69.65 9.36
N LYS A 114 -0.61 70.60 8.50
CA LYS A 114 -0.96 70.30 7.09
C LYS A 114 0.24 69.88 6.23
N GLU A 115 1.45 70.36 6.53
CA GLU A 115 2.67 69.92 5.83
C GLU A 115 3.18 68.56 6.35
N LYS A 116 3.07 68.29 7.66
CA LYS A 116 3.44 66.99 8.23
C LYS A 116 2.46 65.86 7.86
N GLN A 117 1.17 66.15 7.68
CA GLN A 117 0.19 65.18 7.20
C GLN A 117 0.28 64.94 5.68
N LYS A 118 0.56 65.96 4.86
CA LYS A 118 0.80 65.78 3.41
C LYS A 118 2.11 65.03 3.10
N GLN A 119 3.16 65.19 3.91
CA GLN A 119 4.38 64.38 3.76
C GLN A 119 4.19 62.94 4.28
N LYS A 120 3.45 62.73 5.38
CA LYS A 120 3.14 61.36 5.88
C LYS A 120 2.17 60.59 5.00
N GLN A 121 1.18 61.23 4.36
CA GLN A 121 0.30 60.57 3.38
C GLN A 121 1.02 60.25 2.06
N LYS A 122 1.95 61.11 1.60
CA LYS A 122 2.79 60.82 0.42
C LYS A 122 3.89 59.79 0.70
N GLN A 123 4.33 59.62 1.95
CA GLN A 123 5.22 58.52 2.35
C GLN A 123 4.47 57.20 2.51
N LYS A 124 3.28 57.21 3.15
CA LYS A 124 2.42 56.01 3.22
C LYS A 124 1.94 55.52 1.87
N GLN A 125 1.45 56.39 0.97
CA GLN A 125 1.06 55.96 -0.38
C GLN A 125 2.25 55.42 -1.19
N LYS A 126 3.47 55.93 -0.99
CA LYS A 126 4.68 55.41 -1.64
C LYS A 126 5.25 54.14 -0.97
N GLU A 127 4.92 53.87 0.29
CA GLU A 127 5.25 52.63 0.99
C GLU A 127 4.21 51.55 0.67
N ASP A 128 2.92 51.88 0.62
CA ASP A 128 1.82 50.99 0.23
C ASP A 128 1.90 50.61 -1.27
N GLU A 129 2.26 51.56 -2.17
CA GLU A 129 2.52 51.25 -3.59
C GLU A 129 3.78 50.39 -3.78
N LYS A 130 4.80 50.55 -2.91
CA LYS A 130 5.99 49.70 -2.93
C LYS A 130 5.76 48.32 -2.33
N GLU A 131 4.94 48.20 -1.28
CA GLU A 131 4.53 46.91 -0.72
C GLU A 131 3.59 46.16 -1.67
N GLU A 132 2.69 46.85 -2.39
CA GLU A 132 1.88 46.23 -3.46
C GLU A 132 2.71 45.83 -4.69
N GLU A 133 3.72 46.62 -5.08
CA GLU A 133 4.66 46.24 -6.16
C GLU A 133 5.58 45.11 -5.71
N GLU A 134 6.05 45.09 -4.46
CA GLU A 134 6.84 43.99 -3.90
C GLU A 134 6.00 42.72 -3.71
N GLU A 135 4.72 42.81 -3.32
CA GLU A 135 3.81 41.66 -3.26
C GLU A 135 3.41 41.15 -4.65
N LYS A 136 3.24 42.03 -5.65
CA LYS A 136 3.02 41.62 -7.06
C LYS A 136 4.26 41.00 -7.67
N VAL A 137 5.46 41.52 -7.39
CA VAL A 137 6.75 40.95 -7.82
C VAL A 137 7.05 39.65 -7.08
N PHE A 138 6.69 39.52 -5.80
CA PHE A 138 6.83 38.29 -5.02
C PHE A 138 5.81 37.22 -5.46
N SER A 139 4.57 37.60 -5.74
CA SER A 139 3.52 36.71 -6.29
C SER A 139 3.87 36.25 -7.70
N ASN A 140 4.36 37.14 -8.58
CA ASN A 140 4.83 36.78 -9.92
C ASN A 140 6.11 35.93 -9.88
N ASN A 141 6.99 36.13 -8.90
CA ASN A 141 8.16 35.28 -8.67
C ASN A 141 7.82 33.90 -8.07
N ILE A 142 6.69 33.78 -7.36
CA ILE A 142 6.17 32.50 -6.88
C ILE A 142 5.49 31.76 -8.03
N ILE A 143 4.67 32.44 -8.82
CA ILE A 143 3.99 31.86 -10.01
C ILE A 143 5.04 31.36 -11.02
N SER A 144 6.10 32.13 -11.29
CA SER A 144 7.19 31.71 -12.18
C SER A 144 8.00 30.53 -11.61
N LYS A 145 8.25 30.49 -10.29
CA LYS A 145 8.88 29.34 -9.61
C LYS A 145 7.99 28.10 -9.53
N GLU A 146 6.67 28.29 -9.47
CA GLU A 146 5.67 27.21 -9.43
C GLU A 146 5.50 26.59 -10.82
N GLU A 147 5.52 27.41 -11.87
CA GLU A 147 5.66 26.97 -13.25
C GLU A 147 6.99 26.26 -13.47
N ASP A 148 8.11 26.78 -12.97
CA ASP A 148 9.42 26.10 -13.05
C ASP A 148 9.46 24.78 -12.27
N LEU A 149 8.72 24.63 -11.16
CA LEU A 149 8.63 23.39 -10.40
C LEU A 149 7.70 22.37 -11.08
N LYS A 150 6.59 22.82 -11.66
CA LYS A 150 5.72 22.00 -12.52
C LYS A 150 6.47 21.55 -13.77
N LYS A 151 7.24 22.46 -14.38
CA LYS A 151 8.13 22.20 -15.52
C LYS A 151 9.26 21.27 -15.12
N LYS A 152 9.92 21.43 -13.97
CA LYS A 152 10.92 20.47 -13.45
C LYS A 152 10.34 19.09 -13.12
N ALA A 153 9.11 19.01 -12.60
CA ALA A 153 8.43 17.74 -12.35
C ALA A 153 7.98 17.05 -13.65
N GLN A 154 7.61 17.86 -14.66
CA GLN A 154 7.27 17.42 -16.00
C GLN A 154 8.53 17.04 -16.80
N ASP A 155 9.63 17.77 -16.64
CA ASP A 155 10.96 17.51 -17.17
C ASP A 155 11.58 16.28 -16.49
N PHE A 156 11.29 16.03 -15.21
CA PHE A 156 11.67 14.78 -14.52
C PHE A 156 10.87 13.59 -15.05
N ARG A 157 9.55 13.76 -15.30
CA ARG A 157 8.73 12.75 -15.99
C ARG A 157 9.20 12.55 -17.44
N GLU A 158 9.62 13.61 -18.11
CA GLU A 158 10.21 13.56 -19.45
C GLU A 158 11.64 13.06 -19.45
N GLN A 159 12.43 13.18 -18.37
CA GLN A 159 13.74 12.55 -18.24
C GLN A 159 13.59 11.06 -17.98
N ILE A 160 12.63 10.66 -17.13
CA ILE A 160 12.24 9.26 -16.99
C ILE A 160 11.71 8.74 -18.33
N SER A 161 10.90 9.51 -19.06
CA SER A 161 10.39 9.09 -20.37
C SER A 161 11.50 9.06 -21.43
N LYS A 162 12.37 10.07 -21.54
CA LYS A 162 13.47 10.18 -22.51
C LYS A 162 14.58 9.16 -22.23
N GLU A 163 14.92 8.85 -20.98
CA GLU A 163 15.77 7.70 -20.65
C GLU A 163 15.06 6.36 -20.89
N SER A 164 13.72 6.30 -20.82
CA SER A 164 12.91 5.10 -21.12
C SER A 164 12.56 4.91 -22.60
N ILE A 165 12.70 5.94 -23.44
CA ILE A 165 12.53 5.85 -24.90
C ILE A 165 13.65 4.98 -25.50
N GLY A 166 14.80 4.86 -24.82
CA GLY A 166 15.96 4.11 -25.29
C GLY A 166 15.88 2.58 -25.15
N ARG A 167 15.25 2.03 -24.11
CA ARG A 167 15.05 0.57 -23.95
C ARG A 167 13.81 0.28 -23.11
N ARG A 168 12.69 -0.03 -23.76
CA ARG A 168 11.54 -0.69 -23.11
C ARG A 168 12.03 -2.00 -22.53
N TYR A 169 12.30 -2.05 -21.23
CA TYR A 169 12.63 -3.32 -20.57
C TYR A 169 11.33 -4.10 -20.35
N GLN A 170 10.77 -4.63 -21.43
CA GLN A 170 9.76 -5.68 -21.37
C GLN A 170 10.51 -7.00 -21.23
N LYS A 171 10.26 -7.74 -20.14
CA LYS A 171 10.79 -9.11 -20.04
C LYS A 171 10.08 -9.97 -21.08
N HIS A 172 10.80 -10.90 -21.70
CA HIS A 172 10.22 -11.86 -22.64
C HIS A 172 9.60 -11.24 -23.92
N VAL A 173 10.18 -10.15 -24.46
CA VAL A 173 9.70 -9.46 -25.68
C VAL A 173 9.49 -10.40 -26.88
N ASN A 174 10.38 -11.39 -26.99
CA ASN A 174 10.40 -12.34 -28.10
C ASN A 174 9.33 -13.42 -27.98
N GLU A 175 8.64 -13.52 -26.84
CA GLU A 175 7.59 -14.52 -26.61
C GLU A 175 6.22 -13.98 -27.06
N GLY A 176 5.37 -14.87 -27.58
CA GLY A 176 3.99 -14.57 -27.94
C GLY A 176 3.08 -15.79 -27.79
N PRO A 177 1.77 -15.64 -28.06
CA PRO A 177 0.77 -16.68 -27.81
C PRO A 177 0.99 -18.00 -28.55
N LEU A 178 1.75 -17.97 -29.65
CA LEU A 178 2.10 -19.15 -30.44
C LEU A 178 3.27 -19.93 -29.84
N ASP A 179 4.13 -19.27 -29.05
CA ASP A 179 5.35 -19.85 -28.51
C ASP A 179 5.05 -20.74 -27.29
N GLU A 180 5.58 -21.96 -27.27
CA GLU A 180 5.41 -22.88 -26.13
C GLU A 180 5.97 -22.30 -24.82
N LYS A 181 7.08 -21.57 -24.90
CA LYS A 181 7.67 -20.88 -23.74
C LYS A 181 6.69 -19.92 -23.10
N TRP A 182 5.94 -19.16 -23.90
CA TRP A 182 4.93 -18.24 -23.40
C TRP A 182 3.79 -19.00 -22.70
N LYS A 183 3.29 -20.07 -23.33
CA LYS A 183 2.23 -20.93 -22.77
C LYS A 183 2.65 -21.66 -21.50
N SER A 184 3.95 -21.90 -21.31
CA SER A 184 4.49 -22.58 -20.12
C SER A 184 4.41 -21.74 -18.84
N HIS A 185 4.21 -20.42 -18.96
CA HIS A 185 4.07 -19.55 -17.80
C HIS A 185 2.73 -19.79 -17.10
N LYS A 186 2.78 -20.26 -15.85
CA LYS A 186 1.57 -20.60 -15.06
C LYS A 186 0.67 -19.40 -14.72
N LYS A 187 1.08 -18.16 -15.01
CA LYS A 187 0.34 -16.96 -14.59
C LYS A 187 0.65 -15.71 -15.41
N HIS A 188 -0.32 -15.31 -16.23
CA HIS A 188 -0.29 -14.09 -17.03
C HIS A 188 -1.11 -12.98 -16.38
N PHE A 189 -0.68 -11.74 -16.62
CA PHE A 189 -1.41 -10.52 -16.26
C PHE A 189 -1.43 -9.59 -17.46
N PHE A 190 -2.61 -9.06 -17.76
CA PHE A 190 -2.84 -8.07 -18.81
C PHE A 190 -3.62 -6.90 -18.24
N ILE A 191 -3.22 -5.70 -18.64
CA ILE A 191 -3.93 -4.45 -18.34
C ILE A 191 -4.19 -3.80 -19.68
N LEU A 192 -5.45 -3.59 -20.03
CA LEU A 192 -5.87 -2.97 -21.27
C LEU A 192 -6.86 -1.83 -21.00
N SER A 193 -6.90 -0.85 -21.91
CA SER A 193 -7.99 0.12 -21.92
C SER A 193 -9.27 -0.51 -22.47
N GLN A 194 -10.42 0.12 -22.23
CA GLN A 194 -11.70 -0.30 -22.79
C GLN A 194 -11.71 -0.30 -24.32
N ALA A 195 -10.87 0.54 -24.94
CA ALA A 195 -10.60 0.54 -26.38
C ALA A 195 -9.71 -0.63 -26.86
N GLY A 196 -9.35 -1.57 -25.98
CA GLY A 196 -8.52 -2.74 -26.31
C GLY A 196 -7.02 -2.46 -26.39
N LYS A 197 -6.55 -1.25 -26.09
CA LYS A 197 -5.12 -0.93 -26.12
C LYS A 197 -4.40 -1.56 -24.94
N LEU A 198 -3.35 -2.32 -25.19
CA LEU A 198 -2.51 -2.89 -24.14
C LEU A 198 -1.75 -1.78 -23.40
N ILE A 199 -1.85 -1.77 -22.07
CA ILE A 199 -1.15 -0.87 -21.16
C ILE A 199 0.05 -1.59 -20.53
N TYR A 200 -0.16 -2.83 -20.10
CA TYR A 200 0.88 -3.66 -19.52
C TYR A 200 0.60 -5.15 -19.76
N SER A 201 1.65 -5.90 -20.11
CA SER A 201 1.68 -7.36 -20.09
C SER A 201 2.89 -7.82 -19.28
N ARG A 202 2.72 -8.90 -18.51
CA ARG A 202 3.82 -9.53 -17.78
C ARG A 202 4.81 -10.26 -18.71
N TYR A 203 4.29 -10.87 -19.78
CA TYR A 203 5.05 -11.71 -20.70
C TYR A 203 4.62 -11.43 -22.15
N GLY A 204 5.60 -11.32 -23.03
CA GLY A 204 5.38 -11.07 -24.46
C GLY A 204 5.25 -9.58 -24.80
N SER A 205 5.37 -9.29 -26.10
CA SER A 205 5.32 -7.92 -26.64
C SER A 205 3.93 -7.53 -27.12
N ASP A 206 3.68 -6.22 -27.13
CA ASP A 206 2.40 -5.63 -27.53
C ASP A 206 1.96 -6.08 -28.94
N ILE A 207 2.90 -6.14 -29.88
CA ILE A 207 2.67 -6.54 -31.28
C ILE A 207 2.15 -7.98 -31.34
N LYS A 208 2.80 -8.91 -30.64
CA LYS A 208 2.44 -10.33 -30.65
C LYS A 208 1.15 -10.64 -29.89
N LEU A 209 0.76 -9.80 -28.93
CA LEU A 209 -0.40 -10.04 -28.05
C LEU A 209 -1.68 -9.39 -28.56
N THR A 210 -1.62 -8.47 -29.53
CA THR A 210 -2.76 -7.64 -29.92
C THR A 210 -3.98 -8.48 -30.31
N SER A 211 -3.81 -9.51 -31.15
CA SER A 211 -4.91 -10.38 -31.58
C SER A 211 -5.55 -11.16 -30.42
N LEU A 212 -4.75 -11.65 -29.48
CA LEU A 212 -5.24 -12.36 -28.30
C LEU A 212 -6.05 -11.43 -27.39
N LEU A 213 -5.63 -10.17 -27.23
CA LEU A 213 -6.23 -9.22 -26.30
C LEU A 213 -7.57 -8.66 -26.77
N CYS A 214 -7.90 -8.80 -28.06
CA CYS A 214 -9.25 -8.56 -28.57
C CYS A 214 -10.29 -9.49 -27.91
N VAL A 215 -9.92 -10.73 -27.59
CA VAL A 215 -10.83 -11.72 -26.99
C VAL A 215 -11.33 -11.31 -25.60
N PRO A 216 -10.49 -11.03 -24.59
CA PRO A 216 -10.97 -10.61 -23.29
C PRO A 216 -11.71 -9.26 -23.35
N GLN A 217 -11.36 -8.36 -24.27
CA GLN A 217 -12.09 -7.10 -24.47
C GLN A 217 -13.51 -7.36 -25.00
N ALA A 218 -13.65 -8.21 -26.03
CA ALA A 218 -14.94 -8.59 -26.59
C ALA A 218 -15.83 -9.31 -25.56
N LEU A 219 -15.25 -10.23 -24.78
CA LEU A 219 -15.98 -10.91 -23.68
C LEU A 219 -16.49 -9.92 -22.63
N VAL A 220 -15.68 -8.94 -22.24
CA VAL A 220 -16.10 -7.91 -21.30
C VAL A 220 -17.21 -7.04 -21.89
N SER A 221 -17.11 -6.65 -23.17
CA SER A 221 -18.14 -5.87 -23.86
C SER A 221 -19.47 -6.64 -23.92
N PHE A 222 -19.44 -7.88 -24.41
CA PHE A 222 -20.62 -8.72 -24.55
C PHE A 222 -21.38 -8.90 -23.24
N VAL A 223 -20.67 -9.19 -22.14
CA VAL A 223 -21.32 -9.35 -20.83
C VAL A 223 -21.85 -8.02 -20.29
N SER A 224 -21.14 -6.91 -20.58
CA SER A 224 -21.61 -5.57 -20.22
C SER A 224 -22.89 -5.17 -20.97
N ASP A 225 -23.04 -5.59 -22.22
CA ASP A 225 -24.24 -5.32 -23.03
C ASP A 225 -25.47 -6.06 -22.51
N LEU A 226 -25.25 -7.18 -21.79
CA LEU A 226 -26.29 -7.91 -21.05
C LEU A 226 -26.63 -7.27 -19.69
N GLY A 227 -25.97 -6.17 -19.31
CA GLY A 227 -26.16 -5.51 -18.02
C GLY A 227 -25.43 -6.17 -16.83
N ASP A 228 -24.55 -7.14 -17.08
CA ASP A 228 -23.78 -7.85 -16.05
C ASP A 228 -22.27 -7.51 -16.14
N LYS A 229 -21.48 -7.95 -15.16
CA LYS A 229 -20.03 -7.75 -15.10
C LYS A 229 -19.31 -9.08 -14.91
N ILE A 230 -18.57 -9.49 -15.93
CA ILE A 230 -17.73 -10.68 -15.88
C ILE A 230 -16.74 -10.62 -14.69
N LYS A 231 -16.83 -11.62 -13.81
CA LYS A 231 -15.93 -11.76 -12.64
C LYS A 231 -14.79 -12.75 -12.91
N SER A 232 -15.10 -13.92 -13.45
CA SER A 232 -14.12 -14.97 -13.76
C SER A 232 -14.68 -16.01 -14.73
N ILE A 233 -13.81 -16.67 -15.49
CA ILE A 233 -14.11 -17.84 -16.31
C ILE A 233 -13.16 -18.98 -15.91
N ARG A 234 -13.68 -20.20 -15.79
CA ARG A 234 -12.85 -21.40 -15.61
C ARG A 234 -12.88 -22.23 -16.88
N ALA A 235 -11.72 -22.48 -17.47
CA ALA A 235 -11.56 -23.37 -18.61
C ALA A 235 -10.50 -24.41 -18.27
N CYS A 236 -10.92 -25.65 -18.05
CA CYS A 236 -10.06 -26.74 -17.58
C CYS A 236 -9.25 -26.35 -16.33
N ASP A 237 -7.92 -26.36 -16.43
CA ASP A 237 -6.94 -26.01 -15.41
C ASP A 237 -6.64 -24.50 -15.34
N HIS A 238 -7.17 -23.71 -16.26
CA HIS A 238 -6.99 -22.26 -16.31
C HIS A 238 -8.16 -21.53 -15.64
N LEU A 239 -7.81 -20.61 -14.74
CA LEU A 239 -8.74 -19.65 -14.17
C LEU A 239 -8.43 -18.25 -14.72
N PHE A 240 -9.41 -17.69 -15.42
CA PHE A 240 -9.43 -16.32 -15.90
C PHE A 240 -10.15 -15.47 -14.86
N ALA A 241 -9.49 -14.46 -14.33
CA ALA A 241 -10.08 -13.47 -13.43
C ALA A 241 -10.09 -12.11 -14.11
N PHE A 242 -11.22 -11.41 -14.02
CA PHE A 242 -11.40 -10.09 -14.62
C PHE A 242 -11.59 -9.07 -13.50
N LYS A 243 -11.13 -7.84 -13.69
CA LYS A 243 -11.45 -6.69 -12.84
C LYS A 243 -11.55 -5.46 -13.75
N ILE A 244 -12.78 -4.99 -13.94
CA ILE A 244 -13.08 -3.78 -14.71
C ILE A 244 -13.19 -2.62 -13.71
N GLN A 245 -12.50 -1.52 -14.00
CA GLN A 245 -12.48 -0.33 -13.15
C GLN A 245 -12.41 0.93 -14.04
N GLY A 246 -13.57 1.54 -14.27
CA GLY A 246 -13.70 2.63 -15.24
C GLY A 246 -13.23 2.19 -16.63
N PRO A 247 -12.38 2.98 -17.32
CA PRO A 247 -11.91 2.66 -18.68
C PRO A 247 -10.79 1.60 -18.70
N ILE A 248 -10.49 0.94 -17.58
CA ILE A 248 -9.40 -0.03 -17.45
C ILE A 248 -9.95 -1.43 -17.23
N ILE A 249 -9.53 -2.37 -18.06
CA ILE A 249 -9.83 -3.79 -17.96
C ILE A 249 -8.54 -4.50 -17.53
N LEU A 250 -8.59 -5.17 -16.38
CA LEU A 250 -7.48 -5.98 -15.89
C LEU A 250 -7.86 -7.46 -15.94
N VAL A 251 -6.96 -8.29 -16.48
CA VAL A 251 -7.18 -9.72 -16.69
C VAL A 251 -6.00 -10.50 -16.12
N CYS A 252 -6.28 -11.57 -15.37
CA CYS A 252 -5.29 -12.55 -14.95
C CYS A 252 -5.71 -13.93 -15.47
N VAL A 253 -4.77 -14.65 -16.08
CA VAL A 253 -4.95 -16.05 -16.47
C VAL A 253 -3.98 -16.88 -15.66
N SER A 254 -4.48 -17.88 -14.93
CA SER A 254 -3.66 -18.60 -13.96
C SER A 254 -3.96 -20.10 -13.86
N GLN A 255 -2.90 -20.88 -13.71
CA GLN A 255 -2.89 -22.31 -13.40
C GLN A 255 -2.26 -22.60 -12.01
N THR A 256 -2.24 -21.63 -11.10
CA THR A 256 -1.53 -21.75 -9.80
C THR A 256 -2.41 -22.29 -8.66
N GLY A 257 -3.68 -22.60 -8.92
CA GLY A 257 -4.63 -23.09 -7.91
C GLY A 257 -5.24 -22.01 -6.99
N GLU A 258 -4.96 -20.73 -7.25
CA GLU A 258 -5.56 -19.62 -6.50
C GLU A 258 -7.06 -19.44 -6.84
N SER A 259 -7.84 -18.98 -5.86
CA SER A 259 -9.26 -18.67 -6.06
C SER A 259 -9.48 -17.40 -6.90
N ALA A 260 -10.67 -17.27 -7.50
CA ALA A 260 -11.04 -16.07 -8.26
C ALA A 260 -10.94 -14.80 -7.39
N LYS A 261 -11.32 -14.88 -6.10
CA LYS A 261 -11.18 -13.78 -5.13
C LYS A 261 -9.72 -13.37 -4.92
N GLN A 262 -8.81 -14.34 -4.76
CA GLN A 262 -7.37 -14.07 -4.60
C GLN A 262 -6.74 -13.47 -5.87
N LEU A 263 -7.13 -13.94 -7.06
CA LEU A 263 -6.66 -13.37 -8.33
C LEU A 263 -7.20 -11.96 -8.55
N ARG A 264 -8.50 -11.73 -8.29
CA ARG A 264 -9.12 -10.40 -8.36
C ARG A 264 -8.50 -9.42 -7.35
N ARG A 265 -8.06 -9.88 -6.17
CA ARG A 265 -7.31 -9.05 -5.22
C ARG A 265 -5.97 -8.60 -5.82
N GLN A 266 -5.26 -9.48 -6.53
CA GLN A 266 -4.01 -9.11 -7.20
C GLN A 266 -4.27 -8.08 -8.31
N LEU A 267 -5.32 -8.27 -9.11
CA LEU A 267 -5.76 -7.28 -10.10
C LEU A 267 -6.11 -5.94 -9.45
N LYS A 268 -6.80 -5.93 -8.30
CA LYS A 268 -7.08 -4.70 -7.53
C LYS A 268 -5.79 -3.96 -7.17
N PHE A 269 -4.74 -4.66 -6.73
CA PHE A 269 -3.47 -4.00 -6.43
C PHE A 269 -2.73 -3.49 -7.66
N LEU A 270 -2.83 -4.18 -8.80
CA LEU A 270 -2.30 -3.65 -10.07
C LEU A 270 -3.01 -2.35 -10.45
N TYR A 271 -4.34 -2.30 -10.32
CA TYR A 271 -5.09 -1.06 -10.52
C TYR A 271 -4.66 0.03 -9.53
N LYS A 272 -4.49 -0.30 -8.24
CA LYS A 272 -3.98 0.64 -7.25
C LYS A 272 -2.59 1.17 -7.60
N GLN A 273 -1.72 0.36 -8.20
CA GLN A 273 -0.41 0.80 -8.68
C GLN A 273 -0.53 1.78 -9.85
N ILE A 274 -1.54 1.65 -10.72
CA ILE A 274 -1.85 2.65 -11.75
C ILE A 274 -2.27 3.97 -11.08
N ILE A 275 -3.21 3.91 -10.12
CA ILE A 275 -3.64 5.08 -9.36
C ILE A 275 -2.49 5.73 -8.62
N PHE A 276 -1.58 4.94 -8.05
CA PHE A 276 -0.38 5.43 -7.37
C PHE A 276 0.47 6.36 -8.27
N PHE A 277 0.48 6.15 -9.58
CA PHE A 277 1.20 7.01 -10.53
C PHE A 277 0.34 8.14 -11.13
N LEU A 278 -0.94 7.89 -11.43
CA LEU A 278 -1.77 8.81 -12.22
C LEU A 278 -2.88 9.52 -11.46
N SER A 279 -3.24 9.05 -10.26
CA SER A 279 -4.48 9.38 -9.54
C SER A 279 -5.77 9.02 -10.30
N THR A 280 -6.91 9.04 -9.61
CA THR A 280 -8.23 8.77 -10.19
C THR A 280 -8.61 9.82 -11.23
N LYS A 281 -8.28 11.10 -10.99
CA LYS A 281 -8.51 12.18 -11.97
C LYS A 281 -7.73 11.96 -13.27
N GLY A 282 -6.49 11.45 -13.16
CA GLY A 282 -5.69 11.10 -14.34
C GLY A 282 -6.29 9.94 -15.15
N ILE A 283 -7.03 9.03 -14.51
CA ILE A 283 -7.77 7.95 -15.19
C ILE A 283 -9.11 8.44 -15.73
N GLU A 284 -9.81 9.32 -15.04
CA GLU A 284 -11.05 9.93 -15.53
C GLU A 284 -10.83 10.72 -16.83
N PHE A 285 -9.67 11.37 -16.97
CA PHE A 285 -9.27 12.01 -18.22
C PHE A 285 -9.27 11.07 -19.45
N LEU A 286 -9.17 9.76 -19.24
CA LEU A 286 -9.28 8.77 -20.33
C LEU A 286 -10.71 8.52 -20.78
N LYS A 287 -11.70 8.78 -19.91
CA LYS A 287 -13.11 8.72 -20.33
C LYS A 287 -13.38 9.77 -21.39
N ASP A 288 -12.82 10.97 -21.20
CA ASP A 288 -12.96 12.08 -22.14
C ASP A 288 -12.11 11.88 -23.41
N ARG A 289 -11.00 11.11 -23.31
CA ARG A 289 -10.08 10.84 -24.42
C ARG A 289 -9.75 9.35 -24.52
N PRO A 290 -10.69 8.52 -25.03
CA PRO A 290 -10.51 7.07 -25.11
C PRO A 290 -9.38 6.65 -26.07
N SER A 291 -8.98 7.54 -26.98
CA SER A 291 -7.86 7.34 -27.90
C SER A 291 -6.49 7.54 -27.24
N LEU A 292 -6.41 8.14 -26.04
CA LEU A 292 -5.15 8.40 -25.37
C LEU A 292 -4.44 7.11 -24.99
N ASP A 293 -3.14 7.03 -25.33
CA ASP A 293 -2.31 5.89 -24.97
C ASP A 293 -1.71 6.07 -23.57
N LEU A 294 -2.27 5.35 -22.60
CA LEU A 294 -1.80 5.35 -21.22
C LEU A 294 -0.34 4.93 -21.06
N ARG A 295 0.23 4.18 -22.00
CA ARG A 295 1.64 3.78 -21.93
C ARG A 295 2.58 4.98 -21.96
N VAL A 296 2.18 6.07 -22.61
CA VAL A 296 2.96 7.32 -22.65
C VAL A 296 3.03 7.92 -21.26
N LEU A 297 1.91 7.94 -20.53
CA LEU A 297 1.84 8.48 -19.17
C LEU A 297 2.50 7.57 -18.12
N LEU A 298 2.47 6.26 -18.35
CA LEU A 298 3.07 5.24 -17.48
C LEU A 298 4.49 4.84 -17.92
N GLY A 299 5.13 5.61 -18.80
CA GLY A 299 6.48 5.35 -19.30
C GLY A 299 7.48 5.14 -18.16
N GLY A 300 8.28 4.07 -18.24
CA GLY A 300 9.28 3.72 -17.22
C GLY A 300 8.73 3.08 -15.93
N THR A 301 7.40 2.91 -15.80
CA THR A 301 6.78 2.34 -14.59
C THR A 301 6.57 0.82 -14.63
N THR A 302 6.77 0.18 -15.79
CA THR A 302 6.53 -1.27 -16.00
C THR A 302 7.22 -2.17 -14.98
N LYS A 303 8.46 -1.83 -14.60
CA LYS A 303 9.24 -2.52 -13.57
C LYS A 303 8.55 -2.57 -12.20
N PHE A 304 7.77 -1.55 -11.84
CA PHE A 304 7.04 -1.53 -10.57
C PHE A 304 5.89 -2.53 -10.58
N PHE A 305 5.24 -2.76 -11.73
CA PHE A 305 4.23 -3.81 -11.88
C PHE A 305 4.86 -5.20 -11.77
N ASP A 306 6.00 -5.43 -12.43
CA ASP A 306 6.74 -6.70 -12.31
C ASP A 306 7.15 -6.99 -10.85
N SER A 307 7.74 -5.98 -10.20
CA SER A 307 8.12 -6.06 -8.78
C SER A 307 6.89 -6.32 -7.91
N LEU A 308 5.78 -5.63 -8.17
CA LEU A 308 4.55 -5.79 -7.40
C LEU A 308 3.99 -7.21 -7.54
N ILE A 309 3.93 -7.76 -8.76
CA ILE A 309 3.46 -9.13 -9.00
C ILE A 309 4.32 -10.16 -8.25
N TYR A 310 5.65 -9.96 -8.24
CA TYR A 310 6.53 -10.79 -7.43
C TYR A 310 6.24 -10.64 -5.94
N ARG A 311 6.09 -9.40 -5.45
CA ARG A 311 5.81 -9.10 -4.04
C ARG A 311 4.43 -9.57 -3.58
N MET A 312 3.42 -9.61 -4.44
CA MET A 312 2.10 -10.18 -4.10
C MET A 312 2.14 -11.69 -3.81
N SER A 313 3.27 -12.35 -4.07
CA SER A 313 3.50 -13.73 -3.63
C SER A 313 4.02 -13.82 -2.20
N SER A 314 4.38 -12.70 -1.56
CA SER A 314 5.00 -12.68 -0.23
C SER A 314 3.98 -12.89 0.90
N PRO A 315 4.41 -13.37 2.08
CA PRO A 315 3.53 -13.55 3.23
C PRO A 315 2.81 -12.26 3.67
N GLU A 316 3.47 -11.11 3.56
CA GLU A 316 2.92 -9.78 3.87
C GLU A 316 1.63 -9.52 3.09
N PHE A 317 1.65 -9.81 1.77
CA PHE A 317 0.47 -9.70 0.94
C PHE A 317 -0.57 -10.77 1.28
N VAL A 318 -0.16 -12.04 1.44
CA VAL A 318 -1.10 -13.14 1.73
C VAL A 318 -1.90 -12.83 2.98
N LEU A 319 -1.24 -12.34 4.03
CA LEU A 319 -1.82 -12.08 5.35
C LEU A 319 -2.41 -10.67 5.52
N ASP A 320 -2.33 -9.80 4.51
CA ASP A 320 -2.78 -8.40 4.59
C ASP A 320 -2.10 -7.70 5.77
N SER A 321 -0.77 -7.66 5.74
CA SER A 321 0.06 -7.25 6.89
C SER A 321 1.33 -6.54 6.46
N ILE A 322 1.94 -5.82 7.39
CA ILE A 322 3.18 -5.07 7.18
C ILE A 322 4.32 -5.63 8.05
N LYS A 323 5.49 -5.80 7.45
CA LYS A 323 6.69 -6.27 8.15
C LYS A 323 7.52 -5.09 8.63
N PHE A 324 7.87 -5.09 9.92
CA PHE A 324 8.87 -4.18 10.48
C PHE A 324 10.25 -4.86 10.58
N LEU A 325 11.31 -4.06 10.49
CA LEU A 325 12.68 -4.50 10.73
C LEU A 325 12.82 -4.93 12.20
N LYS A 326 13.43 -6.10 12.42
CA LYS A 326 13.79 -6.58 13.75
C LYS A 326 14.92 -5.70 14.30
N MET A 327 14.65 -4.94 15.36
CA MET A 327 15.64 -4.08 16.02
C MET A 327 15.21 -3.72 17.44
N ASN A 328 16.15 -3.30 18.28
CA ASN A 328 15.87 -2.92 19.68
C ASN A 328 14.84 -1.76 19.75
N SER A 329 13.93 -1.80 20.73
CA SER A 329 12.96 -0.73 21.00
C SER A 329 13.66 0.61 21.22
N GLN A 330 14.79 0.62 21.93
CA GLN A 330 15.57 1.85 22.18
C GLN A 330 16.04 2.50 20.87
N THR A 331 16.54 1.71 19.92
CA THR A 331 16.92 2.21 18.58
C THR A 331 15.70 2.79 17.85
N ARG A 332 14.54 2.13 17.97
CA ARG A 332 13.28 2.60 17.36
C ARG A 332 12.82 3.92 17.95
N GLU A 333 12.93 4.07 19.26
CA GLU A 333 12.64 5.31 19.97
C GLU A 333 13.58 6.45 19.58
N LYS A 334 14.89 6.19 19.41
CA LYS A 334 15.84 7.17 18.85
C LYS A 334 15.36 7.67 17.48
N VAL A 335 15.01 6.76 16.55
CA VAL A 335 14.48 7.15 15.23
C VAL A 335 13.19 7.95 15.33
N ALA A 336 12.28 7.53 16.21
CA ALA A 336 11.00 8.18 16.38
C ALA A 336 11.15 9.60 16.99
N SER A 337 12.07 9.76 17.96
CA SER A 337 12.46 11.07 18.50
C SER A 337 13.07 11.98 17.43
N ALA A 338 13.89 11.43 16.53
CA ALA A 338 14.46 12.16 15.42
C ALA A 338 13.37 12.66 14.46
N PHE A 339 12.32 11.88 14.21
CA PHE A 339 11.16 12.33 13.45
C PHE A 339 10.43 13.49 14.14
N LYS A 340 10.17 13.40 15.45
CA LYS A 340 9.54 14.49 16.21
C LYS A 340 10.30 15.81 16.08
N LEU A 341 11.62 15.78 16.15
CA LEU A 341 12.50 16.96 15.99
C LEU A 341 12.52 17.51 14.56
N THR A 342 12.15 16.72 13.56
CA THR A 342 12.10 17.13 12.16
C THR A 342 10.69 17.42 11.64
N LYS A 343 9.69 17.55 12.53
CA LYS A 343 8.34 18.00 12.19
C LYS A 343 8.35 19.33 11.43
N THR A 344 7.44 19.45 10.46
CA THR A 344 7.14 20.67 9.71
C THR A 344 5.68 20.73 9.31
N LYS A 345 5.20 21.92 8.94
CA LYS A 345 3.83 22.10 8.44
C LYS A 345 3.57 21.38 7.11
N PHE A 346 4.60 21.18 6.30
CA PHE A 346 4.52 20.51 5.00
C PHE A 346 4.51 18.98 5.10
N LEU A 347 4.90 18.42 6.24
CA LEU A 347 5.09 16.99 6.40
C LEU A 347 3.81 16.31 6.87
N LYS A 348 3.18 15.52 6.00
CA LYS A 348 2.01 14.72 6.34
C LYS A 348 2.38 13.35 6.87
N PHE A 349 3.25 12.64 6.16
CA PHE A 349 3.76 11.31 6.54
C PHE A 349 5.28 11.29 6.50
N ALA A 350 5.90 10.67 7.50
CA ALA A 350 7.33 10.39 7.53
C ALA A 350 7.57 8.90 7.75
N LEU A 351 8.36 8.29 6.88
CA LEU A 351 8.63 6.86 6.88
C LEU A 351 10.11 6.63 6.74
N LEU A 352 10.64 5.69 7.53
CA LEU A 352 11.96 5.12 7.32
C LEU A 352 11.76 3.63 7.01
N THR A 353 12.32 3.16 5.89
CA THR A 353 12.16 1.76 5.45
C THR A 353 13.49 1.17 5.00
N SER A 354 13.57 -0.16 5.07
CA SER A 354 14.67 -0.96 4.54
C SER A 354 14.18 -2.02 3.54
N ASP A 355 15.11 -2.73 2.92
CA ASP A 355 14.85 -3.94 2.12
C ASP A 355 14.22 -5.08 2.96
N CYS A 356 14.52 -5.12 4.26
CA CYS A 356 14.05 -6.16 5.19
C CYS A 356 12.70 -5.85 5.86
N GLY A 357 12.20 -4.62 5.74
CA GLY A 357 10.95 -4.18 6.35
C GLY A 357 10.95 -2.69 6.73
N MET A 358 9.81 -2.20 7.21
CA MET A 358 9.67 -0.82 7.71
C MET A 358 10.44 -0.63 9.03
N ILE A 359 11.04 0.54 9.22
CA ILE A 359 11.74 0.88 10.47
C ILE A 359 10.83 1.71 11.37
N GLN A 360 10.29 2.82 10.87
CA GLN A 360 9.40 3.67 11.67
C GLN A 360 8.44 4.44 10.75
N LEU A 361 7.22 4.66 11.26
CA LEU A 361 6.18 5.47 10.64
C LEU A 361 5.75 6.55 11.63
N THR A 362 5.75 7.80 11.17
CA THR A 362 5.18 8.95 11.88
C THR A 362 4.13 9.63 11.00
N GLN A 363 2.94 9.87 11.56
CA GLN A 363 1.79 10.38 10.81
C GLN A 363 0.87 11.24 11.68
N THR A 364 -0.16 11.84 11.11
CA THR A 364 -1.22 12.49 11.92
C THR A 364 -2.24 11.45 12.41
N LYS A 365 -2.84 11.65 13.60
CA LYS A 365 -3.91 10.77 14.10
C LYS A 365 -5.13 10.75 13.16
N ARG A 366 -5.42 11.87 12.52
CA ARG A 366 -6.49 12.00 11.52
C ARG A 366 -6.06 11.34 10.22
N ASN A 367 -6.81 10.32 9.80
CA ASN A 367 -6.64 9.55 8.56
C ASN A 367 -5.25 8.89 8.46
N PRO A 368 -5.01 7.81 9.24
CA PRO A 368 -3.78 7.05 9.12
C PRO A 368 -3.64 6.42 7.73
N ILE A 369 -2.39 6.24 7.28
CA ILE A 369 -2.12 5.57 6.02
C ILE A 369 -2.52 4.10 6.09
N SER A 370 -3.13 3.58 5.02
CA SER A 370 -3.54 2.19 4.94
C SER A 370 -2.34 1.25 4.75
N ILE A 371 -2.48 -0.01 5.16
CA ILE A 371 -1.47 -1.05 4.93
C ILE A 371 -1.26 -1.31 3.44
N ASN A 372 -2.31 -1.19 2.63
CA ASN A 372 -2.20 -1.37 1.18
C ASN A 372 -1.33 -0.26 0.55
N ASP A 373 -1.52 0.99 0.98
CA ASP A 373 -0.73 2.12 0.51
C ASP A 373 0.73 1.99 0.99
N LEU A 374 0.95 1.55 2.23
CA LEU A 374 2.30 1.21 2.72
C LEU A 374 2.96 0.12 1.88
N PHE A 375 2.21 -0.93 1.51
CA PHE A 375 2.72 -2.00 0.66
C PHE A 375 3.12 -1.50 -0.73
N LEU A 376 2.35 -0.59 -1.33
CA LEU A 376 2.68 0.07 -2.60
C LEU A 376 3.90 0.99 -2.47
N ILE A 377 4.00 1.76 -1.39
CA ILE A 377 5.16 2.59 -1.08
C ILE A 377 6.41 1.73 -0.96
N GLN A 378 6.36 0.62 -0.22
CA GLN A 378 7.53 -0.26 -0.08
C GLN A 378 7.90 -0.92 -1.41
N ASN A 379 6.93 -1.21 -2.29
CA ASN A 379 7.21 -1.69 -3.64
C ASN A 379 7.89 -0.61 -4.48
N PHE A 380 7.44 0.64 -4.38
CA PHE A 380 8.04 1.78 -5.06
C PHE A 380 9.47 2.05 -4.60
N VAL A 381 9.73 2.03 -3.30
CA VAL A 381 11.04 2.33 -2.70
C VAL A 381 12.05 1.19 -2.86
N ALA A 382 11.61 -0.05 -3.04
CA ALA A 382 12.52 -1.19 -3.19
C ALA A 382 13.24 -1.27 -4.53
N ASP A 383 12.86 -0.44 -5.51
CA ASP A 383 13.56 -0.39 -6.78
C ASP A 383 14.84 0.45 -6.66
N HIS A 384 16.00 -0.21 -6.72
CA HIS A 384 17.30 0.46 -6.66
C HIS A 384 17.70 1.18 -7.95
N SER A 385 16.86 1.12 -9.00
CA SER A 385 17.11 1.78 -10.29
C SER A 385 17.09 3.31 -10.22
N PHE A 386 16.72 3.88 -9.08
CA PHE A 386 16.84 5.29 -8.80
C PHE A 386 18.32 5.71 -8.77
N LYS A 387 18.77 6.34 -9.87
CA LYS A 387 20.13 6.84 -10.02
C LYS A 387 20.50 7.86 -8.92
N PRO A 388 19.70 8.91 -8.63
CA PRO A 388 20.01 9.82 -7.54
C PRO A 388 19.62 9.23 -6.16
N ASN A 389 20.39 9.59 -5.13
CA ASN A 389 20.05 9.27 -3.73
C ASN A 389 18.82 10.06 -3.26
N GLU A 390 18.60 11.25 -3.82
CA GLU A 390 17.46 12.11 -3.52
C GLU A 390 16.48 12.17 -4.70
N ILE A 391 15.18 12.01 -4.43
CA ILE A 391 14.13 12.08 -5.45
C ILE A 391 12.98 12.93 -4.93
N TRP A 392 12.49 13.84 -5.77
CA TRP A 392 11.22 14.51 -5.59
C TRP A 392 10.25 14.05 -6.67
N THR A 393 9.16 13.39 -6.26
CA THR A 393 8.24 12.77 -7.22
C THR A 393 6.79 12.92 -6.79
N PRO A 394 5.88 13.29 -7.71
CA PRO A 394 4.46 13.24 -7.43
C PRO A 394 3.98 11.78 -7.37
N LEU A 395 3.22 11.43 -6.34
CA LEU A 395 2.59 10.11 -6.21
C LEU A 395 1.19 10.25 -5.61
N CYS A 396 0.33 9.27 -5.84
CA CYS A 396 -0.98 9.19 -5.22
C CYS A 396 -1.03 8.04 -4.21
N LEU A 397 -1.85 8.16 -3.18
CA LEU A 397 -2.10 7.08 -2.23
C LEU A 397 -3.55 6.59 -2.42
N PRO A 398 -3.76 5.43 -3.05
CA PRO A 398 -5.08 4.96 -3.46
C PRO A 398 -6.13 4.87 -2.34
N ASP A 399 -5.77 4.43 -1.15
CA ASP A 399 -6.74 4.31 -0.05
C ASP A 399 -6.79 5.56 0.84
N TYR A 400 -5.74 6.39 0.87
CA TYR A 400 -5.74 7.65 1.62
C TYR A 400 -6.44 8.80 0.86
N LYS A 401 -6.00 9.10 -0.37
CA LYS A 401 -6.58 10.16 -1.20
C LYS A 401 -6.31 9.89 -2.68
N SER A 402 -7.20 9.11 -3.28
CA SER A 402 -7.06 8.62 -4.66
C SER A 402 -7.21 9.70 -5.74
N ASN A 403 -7.80 10.87 -5.44
CA ASN A 403 -8.15 11.90 -6.41
C ASN A 403 -7.13 13.04 -6.52
N GLN A 404 -6.05 13.01 -5.73
CA GLN A 404 -5.05 14.06 -5.68
C GLN A 404 -3.64 13.46 -5.68
N LEU A 405 -2.74 14.07 -6.45
CA LEU A 405 -1.31 13.79 -6.35
C LEU A 405 -0.75 14.48 -5.09
N LEU A 406 -0.07 13.70 -4.28
CA LEU A 406 0.81 14.12 -3.21
C LEU A 406 2.23 14.26 -3.76
N HIS A 407 3.13 14.81 -2.97
CA HIS A 407 4.53 14.91 -3.31
C HIS A 407 5.41 14.17 -2.32
N ALA A 408 6.25 13.28 -2.83
CA ALA A 408 7.14 12.44 -2.06
C ALA A 408 8.59 12.87 -2.27
N TYR A 409 9.26 13.13 -1.15
CA TYR A 409 10.70 13.32 -1.08
C TYR A 409 11.33 12.04 -0.54
N LEU A 410 12.15 11.39 -1.36
CA LEU A 410 12.89 10.17 -1.00
C LEU A 410 14.37 10.54 -0.84
N ASN A 411 15.01 9.96 0.17
CA ASN A 411 16.45 10.06 0.38
C ASN A 411 17.02 8.71 0.84
N TYR A 412 17.89 8.10 0.05
CA TYR A 412 18.65 6.92 0.43
C TYR A 412 19.84 7.33 1.31
N ILE A 413 19.81 6.91 2.58
CA ILE A 413 20.77 7.35 3.60
C ILE A 413 22.06 6.51 3.56
N ASP A 414 21.95 5.28 3.08
CA ASP A 414 23.04 4.29 3.07
C ASP A 414 23.70 4.18 1.69
N GLU A 415 25.00 3.86 1.65
CA GLU A 415 25.77 3.73 0.41
C GLU A 415 25.25 2.57 -0.45
N GLU A 416 24.84 1.47 0.20
CA GLU A 416 24.21 0.32 -0.46
C GLU A 416 22.74 0.58 -0.84
N LYS A 417 22.22 1.80 -0.63
CA LYS A 417 20.82 2.20 -0.88
C LYS A 417 19.79 1.27 -0.23
N LYS A 418 20.15 0.63 0.89
CA LYS A 418 19.26 -0.30 1.63
C LYS A 418 18.29 0.41 2.55
N ILE A 419 18.61 1.63 3.01
CA ILE A 419 17.79 2.41 3.94
C ILE A 419 17.31 3.67 3.21
N CYS A 420 15.99 3.84 3.16
CA CYS A 420 15.34 4.98 2.51
C CYS A 420 14.46 5.75 3.49
N LEU A 421 14.68 7.05 3.55
CA LEU A 421 13.80 8.01 4.18
C LEU A 421 12.79 8.54 3.16
N LEU A 422 11.52 8.54 3.52
CA LEU A 422 10.43 9.05 2.71
C LEU A 422 9.61 10.08 3.50
N PHE A 423 9.49 11.27 2.95
CA PHE A 423 8.60 12.33 3.42
C PHE A 423 7.51 12.59 2.39
N ILE A 424 6.25 12.62 2.83
CA ILE A 424 5.09 12.88 1.96
C ILE A 424 4.44 14.20 2.38
N SER A 425 4.26 15.08 1.41
CA SER A 425 3.64 16.40 1.52
C SER A 425 2.38 16.50 0.65
N LEU A 426 1.42 17.29 1.10
CA LEU A 426 0.28 17.73 0.28
C LEU A 426 0.64 18.92 -0.63
N ASP A 427 1.72 19.63 -0.30
CA ASP A 427 2.14 20.86 -0.96
C ASP A 427 3.35 20.61 -1.89
N PRO A 428 3.27 20.99 -3.19
CA PRO A 428 4.37 20.89 -4.15
C PRO A 428 5.58 21.79 -3.81
N THR A 429 5.37 22.89 -3.10
CA THR A 429 6.42 23.88 -2.78
C THR A 429 7.32 23.45 -1.62
N GLY A 430 6.92 22.40 -0.89
CA GLY A 430 7.62 21.91 0.30
C GLY A 430 9.00 21.28 0.07
N PHE A 431 9.46 21.13 -1.18
CA PHE A 431 10.71 20.44 -1.52
C PHE A 431 11.93 20.97 -0.73
N MET A 432 12.15 22.27 -0.71
CA MET A 432 13.33 22.87 -0.08
C MET A 432 13.34 22.66 1.44
N GLU A 433 12.17 22.78 2.08
CA GLU A 433 12.05 22.56 3.51
C GLU A 433 12.24 21.09 3.88
N LEU A 434 11.61 20.18 3.13
CA LEU A 434 11.77 18.73 3.34
C LEU A 434 13.20 18.26 3.12
N LYS A 435 13.91 18.80 2.12
CA LYS A 435 15.34 18.54 1.91
C LYS A 435 16.18 18.99 3.10
N LYS A 436 15.97 20.23 3.58
CA LYS A 436 16.66 20.75 4.78
C LYS A 436 16.40 19.87 6.01
N LYS A 437 15.15 19.41 6.19
CA LYS A 437 14.74 18.56 7.31
C LYS A 437 15.27 17.14 7.19
N SER A 438 15.36 16.59 5.98
CA SER A 438 16.03 15.31 5.69
C SER A 438 17.51 15.36 6.09
N GLY A 439 18.22 16.43 5.70
CA GLY A 439 19.60 16.65 6.12
C GLY A 439 19.76 16.76 7.63
N LYS A 440 18.85 17.49 8.32
CA LYS A 440 18.81 17.55 9.78
C LYS A 440 18.54 16.18 10.41
N PHE A 441 17.57 15.43 9.88
CA PHE A 441 17.23 14.08 10.35
C PHE A 441 18.42 13.13 10.26
N CYS A 442 19.13 13.12 9.12
CA CYS A 442 20.32 12.31 8.93
C CYS A 442 21.44 12.69 9.93
N LYS A 443 21.64 13.98 10.19
CA LYS A 443 22.61 14.45 11.20
C LYS A 443 22.23 14.00 12.61
N ILE A 444 20.95 14.06 12.97
CA ILE A 444 20.45 13.60 14.28
C ILE A 444 20.66 12.08 14.43
N LEU A 445 20.27 11.29 13.42
CA LEU A 445 20.46 9.83 13.45
C LEU A 445 21.93 9.42 13.60
N LYS A 446 22.84 10.11 12.89
CA LYS A 446 24.28 9.87 13.02
C LYS A 446 24.79 10.24 14.42
N LYS A 447 24.37 11.38 14.97
CA LYS A 447 24.75 11.81 16.33
C LYS A 447 24.26 10.85 17.42
N MET A 448 23.07 10.26 17.26
CA MET A 448 22.49 9.31 18.22
C MET A 448 23.04 7.87 18.08
N GLY A 449 23.93 7.60 17.10
CA GLY A 449 24.40 6.25 16.78
C GLY A 449 23.31 5.32 16.20
N ALA A 450 22.11 5.84 15.91
CA ALA A 450 20.99 5.03 15.47
C ALA A 450 21.20 4.48 14.05
N LEU A 451 21.92 5.19 13.18
CA LEU A 451 22.15 4.74 11.80
C LEU A 451 22.97 3.44 11.74
N THR A 452 24.03 3.33 12.55
CA THR A 452 24.88 2.14 12.61
C THR A 452 24.12 0.96 13.20
N GLU A 453 23.35 1.18 14.28
CA GLU A 453 22.46 0.17 14.87
C GLU A 453 21.44 -0.37 13.84
N ILE A 454 20.87 0.50 13.00
CA ILE A 454 19.94 0.09 11.94
C ILE A 454 20.67 -0.72 10.85
N GLN A 455 21.85 -0.29 10.42
CA GLN A 455 22.63 -1.03 9.41
C GLN A 455 22.99 -2.44 9.90
N GLU A 456 23.37 -2.59 11.17
CA GLU A 456 23.61 -3.89 11.81
C GLU A 456 22.32 -4.73 11.88
N ALA A 457 21.20 -4.12 12.28
CA ALA A 457 19.90 -4.79 12.34
C ALA A 457 19.43 -5.31 10.97
N VAL A 458 19.69 -4.56 9.89
CA VAL A 458 19.44 -4.99 8.51
C VAL A 458 20.29 -6.23 8.17
N LYS A 459 21.60 -6.19 8.43
CA LYS A 459 22.51 -7.34 8.20
C LYS A 459 22.08 -8.56 9.02
N GLU A 460 21.71 -8.39 10.29
CA GLU A 460 21.24 -9.49 11.13
C GLU A 460 19.93 -10.09 10.61
N SER A 461 18.97 -9.24 10.21
CA SER A 461 17.68 -9.66 9.68
C SER A 461 17.81 -10.46 8.39
N GLN A 462 18.81 -10.17 7.56
CA GLN A 462 19.13 -10.94 6.35
C GLN A 462 19.67 -12.35 6.65
N THR A 463 20.14 -12.64 7.87
CA THR A 463 20.63 -13.98 8.26
C THR A 463 19.71 -14.70 9.25
N PHE A 464 18.75 -13.98 9.83
CA PHE A 464 17.84 -14.51 10.83
C PHE A 464 16.91 -15.58 10.25
N ASN A 465 17.01 -16.79 10.80
CA ASN A 465 16.32 -17.96 10.28
C ASN A 465 15.86 -18.92 11.40
N CYS A 466 14.99 -19.88 11.07
CA CYS A 466 14.38 -20.78 12.04
C CYS A 466 15.39 -21.67 12.81
N LYS A 467 16.60 -21.93 12.27
CA LYS A 467 17.61 -22.73 12.98
C LYS A 467 18.08 -22.05 14.26
N LYS A 468 18.09 -20.71 14.31
CA LYS A 468 18.46 -19.93 15.51
C LYS A 468 17.48 -20.16 16.67
N LEU A 469 16.25 -20.60 16.40
CA LEU A 469 15.21 -20.83 17.41
C LEU A 469 15.37 -22.17 18.14
N LYS A 470 16.18 -23.09 17.61
CA LYS A 470 16.41 -24.44 18.16
C LYS A 470 15.11 -25.26 18.37
N ILE A 471 14.04 -24.95 17.62
CA ILE A 471 12.78 -25.70 17.66
C ILE A 471 12.88 -26.92 16.74
N LYS A 472 12.70 -28.12 17.30
CA LYS A 472 12.84 -29.39 16.57
C LYS A 472 11.82 -29.48 15.43
N LYS A 473 12.25 -29.98 14.28
CA LYS A 473 11.41 -30.26 13.08
C LYS A 473 10.67 -29.04 12.47
N LEU A 474 10.88 -27.83 12.97
CA LEU A 474 10.36 -26.59 12.39
C LEU A 474 11.17 -26.23 11.14
N ARG A 475 10.48 -26.02 10.00
CA ARG A 475 11.14 -25.56 8.77
C ARG A 475 10.93 -24.07 8.53
N HIS A 476 9.71 -23.58 8.74
CA HIS A 476 9.35 -22.17 8.58
C HIS A 476 8.11 -21.82 9.40
N PHE A 477 7.93 -20.56 9.77
CA PHE A 477 6.63 -20.06 10.23
C PHE A 477 6.44 -18.59 9.87
N ILE A 478 5.19 -18.16 9.92
CA ILE A 478 4.78 -16.77 9.87
C ILE A 478 3.80 -16.51 11.01
N TYR A 479 3.91 -15.34 11.61
CA TYR A 479 3.03 -14.90 12.70
C TYR A 479 2.52 -13.50 12.38
N LYS A 480 1.21 -13.29 12.46
CA LYS A 480 0.55 -12.00 12.32
C LYS A 480 -0.10 -11.61 13.65
N ARG A 481 0.20 -10.40 14.13
CA ARG A 481 -0.58 -9.73 15.17
C ARG A 481 -1.78 -9.06 14.49
N ARG A 482 -3.00 -9.43 14.88
CA ARG A 482 -4.23 -8.97 14.21
C ARG A 482 -4.58 -7.53 14.54
N ASN A 483 -4.35 -7.08 15.78
CA ASN A 483 -4.71 -5.72 16.21
C ASN A 483 -3.93 -4.62 15.48
N THR A 484 -2.71 -4.91 15.00
CA THR A 484 -1.85 -3.95 14.31
C THR A 484 -1.52 -4.35 12.87
N ASP A 485 -2.04 -5.49 12.41
CA ASP A 485 -1.71 -6.12 11.12
C ASP A 485 -0.20 -6.20 10.85
N GLN A 486 0.60 -6.44 11.88
CA GLN A 486 2.05 -6.58 11.75
C GLN A 486 2.44 -8.06 11.67
N ILE A 487 3.42 -8.37 10.82
CA ILE A 487 3.85 -9.75 10.55
C ILE A 487 5.32 -9.98 10.90
N ILE A 488 5.58 -11.14 11.51
CA ILE A 488 6.89 -11.75 11.61
C ILE A 488 6.99 -12.78 10.50
N SER A 489 7.89 -12.50 9.56
CA SER A 489 8.25 -13.40 8.46
C SER A 489 9.76 -13.59 8.47
N ILE A 490 10.18 -14.83 8.74
CA ILE A 490 11.59 -15.21 8.89
C ILE A 490 12.19 -15.49 7.50
N LYS A 491 13.52 -15.38 7.36
CA LYS A 491 14.16 -15.77 6.11
C LYS A 491 14.02 -17.29 5.89
N PRO A 492 13.49 -17.73 4.73
CA PRO A 492 13.42 -19.15 4.41
C PRO A 492 14.82 -19.77 4.33
N THR A 493 14.96 -20.98 4.87
CA THR A 493 16.19 -21.79 4.75
C THR A 493 15.98 -22.91 3.74
N LEU A 494 17.06 -23.61 3.35
CA LEU A 494 16.95 -24.78 2.48
C LEU A 494 15.89 -25.77 3.01
N PRO A 495 14.97 -26.26 2.15
CA PRO A 495 14.95 -26.12 0.69
C PRO A 495 14.29 -24.83 0.15
N TYR A 496 13.59 -24.07 0.99
CA TYR A 496 12.78 -22.90 0.59
C TYR A 496 13.58 -21.65 0.19
N SER A 497 14.91 -21.67 0.33
CA SER A 497 15.76 -20.62 -0.24
C SER A 497 15.75 -20.65 -1.77
N LEU A 498 15.40 -21.78 -2.39
CA LEU A 498 15.25 -21.92 -3.84
C LEU A 498 13.84 -21.46 -4.27
N ASP A 499 13.77 -20.69 -5.36
CA ASP A 499 12.52 -20.07 -5.83
C ASP A 499 11.36 -21.05 -6.05
N LYS A 500 11.65 -22.27 -6.53
CA LYS A 500 10.65 -23.32 -6.72
C LYS A 500 9.96 -23.69 -5.40
N TYR A 501 10.74 -23.96 -4.36
CA TYR A 501 10.22 -24.33 -3.04
C TYR A 501 9.64 -23.12 -2.30
N LYS A 502 10.20 -21.93 -2.49
CA LYS A 502 9.64 -20.67 -1.96
C LYS A 502 8.22 -20.43 -2.48
N LYS A 503 7.99 -20.64 -3.78
CA LYS A 503 6.65 -20.54 -4.38
C LYS A 503 5.69 -21.55 -3.75
N ASN A 504 6.12 -22.79 -3.56
CA ASN A 504 5.32 -23.82 -2.88
C ASN A 504 4.98 -23.42 -1.44
N LEU A 505 5.94 -22.92 -0.67
CA LEU A 505 5.72 -22.43 0.70
C LEU A 505 4.65 -21.32 0.74
N ASN A 506 4.72 -20.36 -0.18
CA ASN A 506 3.72 -19.29 -0.26
C ASN A 506 2.33 -19.81 -0.67
N ILE A 507 2.26 -20.84 -1.52
CA ILE A 507 1.00 -21.50 -1.86
C ILE A 507 0.40 -22.18 -0.62
N LEU A 508 1.22 -22.87 0.18
CA LEU A 508 0.76 -23.49 1.42
C LEU A 508 0.15 -22.46 2.38
N TYR A 509 0.78 -21.30 2.54
CA TYR A 509 0.23 -20.21 3.36
C TYR A 509 -1.10 -19.65 2.83
N LYS A 510 -1.24 -19.54 1.51
CA LYS A 510 -2.51 -19.13 0.89
C LYS A 510 -3.61 -20.14 1.17
N ILE A 511 -3.31 -21.43 1.02
CA ILE A 511 -4.27 -22.52 1.27
C ILE A 511 -4.67 -22.54 2.74
N SER A 512 -3.71 -22.47 3.66
CA SER A 512 -4.00 -22.50 5.10
C SER A 512 -4.85 -21.31 5.53
N LYS A 513 -4.54 -20.09 5.06
CA LYS A 513 -5.36 -18.90 5.33
C LYS A 513 -6.78 -19.07 4.77
N SER A 514 -6.92 -19.51 3.52
CA SER A 514 -8.23 -19.72 2.91
C SER A 514 -9.07 -20.75 3.68
N ARG A 515 -8.46 -21.86 4.13
CA ARG A 515 -9.17 -22.92 4.87
C ARG A 515 -9.60 -22.48 6.27
N LEU A 516 -8.79 -21.66 6.95
CA LEU A 516 -9.15 -21.06 8.24
C LEU A 516 -10.35 -20.11 8.11
N LEU A 517 -10.37 -19.26 7.07
CA LEU A 517 -11.47 -18.32 6.83
C LEU A 517 -12.80 -19.00 6.46
N LEU A 518 -12.75 -20.16 5.80
CA LEU A 518 -13.96 -20.92 5.44
C LEU A 518 -14.63 -21.59 6.67
N ASN A 519 -13.87 -21.80 7.75
CA ASN A 519 -14.34 -22.52 8.94
C ASN A 519 -14.16 -21.67 10.21
N PRO A 520 -14.94 -20.60 10.41
CA PRO A 520 -14.78 -19.68 11.54
C PRO A 520 -14.92 -20.36 12.91
N ASN A 521 -15.64 -21.49 12.98
CA ASN A 521 -15.82 -22.25 14.23
C ASN A 521 -14.56 -23.05 14.64
N ASN A 522 -13.63 -23.29 13.72
CA ASN A 522 -12.41 -24.05 13.99
C ASN A 522 -11.19 -23.12 13.92
N GLN A 523 -10.64 -22.84 15.09
CA GLN A 523 -9.46 -21.99 15.22
C GLN A 523 -8.18 -22.67 14.70
N ARG A 524 -8.16 -23.99 14.48
CA ARG A 524 -6.98 -24.74 14.07
C ARG A 524 -7.18 -25.48 12.76
N TYR A 525 -6.16 -25.41 11.90
CA TYR A 525 -6.08 -26.15 10.65
C TYR A 525 -4.77 -26.94 10.60
N CYS A 526 -4.85 -28.21 10.22
CA CYS A 526 -3.68 -29.04 9.96
C CYS A 526 -3.85 -29.76 8.64
N SER A 527 -2.80 -29.79 7.83
CA SER A 527 -2.74 -30.57 6.61
C SER A 527 -1.34 -31.15 6.44
N SER A 528 -1.28 -32.37 5.91
CA SER A 528 -0.03 -33.05 5.60
C SER A 528 0.08 -33.20 4.10
N THR A 529 1.24 -32.84 3.56
CA THR A 529 1.68 -33.24 2.23
C THR A 529 2.79 -34.29 2.38
N ASP A 530 3.19 -34.91 1.27
CA ASP A 530 4.30 -35.87 1.25
C ASP A 530 5.62 -35.25 1.75
N THR A 531 5.78 -33.94 1.55
CA THR A 531 7.03 -33.23 1.84
C THR A 531 7.01 -32.48 3.16
N GLU A 532 5.84 -32.05 3.63
CA GLU A 532 5.68 -31.01 4.64
C GLU A 532 4.38 -31.18 5.42
N LYS A 533 4.36 -30.73 6.68
CA LYS A 533 3.11 -30.65 7.46
C LYS A 533 2.86 -29.21 7.83
N ILE A 534 1.70 -28.67 7.48
CA ILE A 534 1.29 -27.33 7.85
C ILE A 534 0.36 -27.40 9.06
N PHE A 535 0.61 -26.51 10.00
CA PHE A 535 -0.25 -26.29 11.15
C PHE A 535 -0.55 -24.79 11.19
N SER A 536 -1.80 -24.43 11.46
CA SER A 536 -2.20 -23.05 11.53
C SER A 536 -3.18 -22.86 12.65
N TYR A 537 -3.04 -21.75 13.35
CA TYR A 537 -3.85 -21.40 14.50
C TYR A 537 -4.26 -19.93 14.40
N LEU A 538 -5.57 -19.70 14.45
CA LEU A 538 -6.21 -18.41 14.34
C LEU A 538 -6.96 -18.11 15.64
N THR A 539 -6.60 -17.01 16.29
CA THR A 539 -7.28 -16.45 17.45
C THR A 539 -7.73 -15.02 17.14
N GLU A 540 -8.41 -14.35 18.07
CA GLU A 540 -8.76 -12.93 17.93
C GLU A 540 -7.52 -12.03 17.89
N ASP A 541 -6.50 -12.34 18.69
CA ASP A 541 -5.29 -11.51 18.81
C ASP A 541 -4.23 -11.80 17.73
N PHE A 542 -4.13 -13.05 17.29
CA PHE A 542 -3.05 -13.47 16.39
C PHE A 542 -3.45 -14.56 15.40
N GLU A 543 -2.65 -14.66 14.34
CA GLU A 543 -2.74 -15.70 13.32
C GLU A 543 -1.33 -16.26 13.10
N ILE A 544 -1.13 -17.56 13.27
CA ILE A 544 0.17 -18.23 13.07
C ILE A 544 0.01 -19.36 12.06
N HIS A 545 0.99 -19.48 11.16
CA HIS A 545 1.11 -20.60 10.25
C HIS A 545 2.52 -21.17 10.30
N SER A 546 2.62 -22.42 10.71
CA SER A 546 3.88 -23.13 10.91
C SER A 546 4.00 -24.31 9.95
N VAL A 547 5.17 -24.45 9.34
CA VAL A 547 5.50 -25.51 8.40
C VAL A 547 6.61 -26.38 8.99
N PHE A 548 6.32 -27.67 9.09
CA PHE A 548 7.14 -28.65 9.77
C PHE A 548 7.60 -29.77 8.83
N HIS A 549 8.56 -30.56 9.32
CA HIS A 549 8.91 -31.84 8.73
C HIS A 549 7.68 -32.79 8.72
N PRO A 550 7.46 -33.60 7.66
CA PRO A 550 6.26 -34.43 7.51
C PRO A 550 6.11 -35.45 8.64
N LEU A 551 7.23 -35.95 9.15
CA LEU A 551 7.31 -36.89 10.28
C LEU A 551 7.02 -36.27 11.67
N ILE A 552 6.41 -35.08 11.75
CA ILE A 552 6.04 -34.47 13.04
C ILE A 552 4.67 -35.00 13.50
N THR A 553 4.60 -35.42 14.76
CA THR A 553 3.31 -35.79 15.37
C THR A 553 2.52 -34.54 15.71
N LYS A 554 1.19 -34.68 15.86
CA LYS A 554 0.31 -33.55 16.19
C LYS A 554 0.71 -32.88 17.52
N ASN A 555 1.01 -33.69 18.55
CA ASN A 555 1.44 -33.19 19.86
C ASN A 555 2.80 -32.46 19.77
N GLN A 556 3.73 -32.97 18.97
CA GLN A 556 5.01 -32.28 18.72
C GLN A 556 4.80 -30.93 18.02
N ALA A 557 3.88 -30.85 17.05
CA ALA A 557 3.57 -29.61 16.35
C ALA A 557 2.93 -28.56 17.29
N ILE A 558 1.99 -28.96 18.15
CA ILE A 558 1.37 -28.08 19.15
C ILE A 558 2.43 -27.56 20.14
N ASN A 559 3.30 -28.44 20.64
CA ASN A 559 4.39 -28.03 21.54
C ASN A 559 5.38 -27.07 20.86
N ALA A 560 5.69 -27.32 19.59
CA ALA A 560 6.54 -26.43 18.81
C ALA A 560 5.89 -25.06 18.57
N GLU A 561 4.59 -25.02 18.29
CA GLU A 561 3.83 -23.78 18.12
C GLU A 561 3.76 -22.97 19.42
N ASN A 562 3.50 -23.62 20.55
CA ASN A 562 3.56 -22.97 21.86
C ASN A 562 4.96 -22.41 22.17
N ALA A 563 6.02 -23.11 21.76
CA ALA A 563 7.38 -22.60 21.88
C ALA A 563 7.62 -21.37 20.99
N ILE A 564 7.06 -21.34 19.77
CA ILE A 564 7.08 -20.15 18.89
C ILE A 564 6.33 -19.00 19.57
N LEU A 565 5.13 -19.22 20.08
CA LEU A 565 4.34 -18.17 20.74
C LEU A 565 5.06 -17.59 21.96
N ASN A 566 5.67 -18.44 22.79
CA ASN A 566 6.48 -17.99 23.92
C ASN A 566 7.71 -17.20 23.45
N TRP A 567 8.34 -17.61 22.35
CA TRP A 567 9.45 -16.86 21.77
C TRP A 567 9.00 -15.51 21.20
N VAL A 568 7.87 -15.44 20.50
CA VAL A 568 7.30 -14.19 19.98
C VAL A 568 7.00 -13.24 21.14
N LYS A 569 6.32 -13.72 22.19
CA LYS A 569 6.02 -12.93 23.41
C LYS A 569 7.27 -12.32 24.05
N LYS A 570 8.39 -13.07 24.08
CA LYS A 570 9.67 -12.58 24.62
C LYS A 570 10.36 -11.54 23.73
N ASN A 571 10.04 -11.49 22.44
CA ASN A 571 10.71 -10.63 21.45
C ASN A 571 9.77 -9.60 20.82
N GLU A 572 8.58 -9.37 21.38
CA GLU A 572 7.56 -8.51 20.76
C GLU A 572 8.09 -7.10 20.51
N GLU A 573 8.82 -6.53 21.47
CA GLU A 573 9.39 -5.19 21.38
C GLU A 573 10.39 -5.04 20.22
N CYS A 574 11.02 -6.14 19.79
CA CYS A 574 11.98 -6.10 18.70
C CYS A 574 11.32 -6.16 17.32
N PHE A 575 10.24 -6.94 17.19
CA PHE A 575 9.60 -7.22 15.91
C PHE A 575 8.42 -6.32 15.60
N PHE A 576 7.70 -5.86 16.63
CA PHE A 576 6.52 -5.05 16.46
C PHE A 576 6.79 -3.60 16.79
N ASN A 577 6.24 -2.72 15.97
CA ASN A 577 6.17 -1.31 16.30
C ASN A 577 4.94 -1.07 17.18
N ASN A 578 5.16 -1.02 18.49
CA ASN A 578 4.12 -0.69 19.48
C ASN A 578 3.81 0.82 19.52
N THR A 579 4.69 1.64 18.94
CA THR A 579 4.67 3.11 19.06
C THR A 579 4.58 3.74 17.68
N ILE A 580 3.46 3.51 16.97
CA ILE A 580 3.14 4.33 15.80
C ILE A 580 3.06 5.77 16.30
N GLN A 581 4.04 6.58 15.88
CA GLN A 581 4.13 7.93 16.41
C GLN A 581 3.20 8.85 15.66
N PHE A 582 2.51 9.66 16.44
CA PHE A 582 1.72 10.74 15.92
C PHE A 582 2.42 12.07 16.16
N TRP A 583 2.25 12.98 15.19
CA TRP A 583 2.76 14.35 15.28
C TRP A 583 2.21 15.13 16.46
#